data_AF-A0A1P8WJQ9-F1
#
_entry.id   AF-A0A1P8WJQ9-F1
#
_cell.length_a   1.000
_cell.length_b   1.000
_cell.length_c   1.000
_cell.angle_alpha   90.00
_cell.angle_beta   90.00
_cell.angle_gamma   90.00
#
_symmetry.space_group_name_H-M   'P 1'
#
loop_
_entity.id
_entity.type
_entity.pdbx_description
1 polymer ?
#
loop_
_entity_poly.entity_id
_entity_poly.type
_entity_poly.pdbx_seq_one_letter_code
_entity_poly.pdbx_strand_id
1 'polypeptide(L)'
;MRNRALILLIAPSLFVLPFFADQGHAADLREDAVTAIRVVTNYFANDVAVNGGYVYFYSPDLQKRFGEGVASGSQIWVQPPGTPTVGLAFLEAWQATGDAAHLTAATAAAEALVYGQLKSGAWTNSIDFDTNGQTSLYRNGKGRGRNFSTLDDGTSQAAMQLLMQVDKAHEFSHRKIHEAAQVALDALLAAQFSNGAFPQGWDETPVDVKQPIVAAKYPDYEWRTEGRVKEYWDMYTLNDGAAGTIASTLLMAHDVYGADRYDKALRKLGDFLILAQMPAPQPAWAQQYSYTMHPIWARKFEPPAVAGRESQDAIATLMRIYIATGHDKYLKPVGAALQYLKSSALPDGRLSRYYELQTNRPLYMQRSGKVYSLTYDDSRLPKHYGWKVENQTDELQAEYQRLKKAGAVREPESKVSDADVQRIVRTLDKSGRWMSRFDGQRLVGQPKFRMDEEYLSSEVFSRNITALSQWLKQR
;
A
#
# COMPACT_ATOMS: atom_id res chain seq x y z
N MET A 1 -90.01 -29.83 -3.33
CA MET A 1 -88.85 -29.35 -4.11
C MET A 1 -87.95 -28.57 -3.15
N ARG A 2 -86.92 -29.22 -2.63
CA ARG A 2 -86.02 -28.69 -1.58
C ARG A 2 -84.64 -28.49 -2.19
N ASN A 3 -84.22 -27.24 -2.34
CA ASN A 3 -82.84 -26.84 -2.62
C ASN A 3 -82.41 -25.86 -1.53
N ARG A 4 -81.50 -26.29 -0.66
CA ARG A 4 -80.61 -25.40 0.10
C ARG A 4 -79.25 -26.10 0.23
N ALA A 5 -78.28 -25.56 -0.51
CA ALA A 5 -76.89 -26.01 -0.51
C ALA A 5 -76.24 -25.67 0.83
N LEU A 6 -75.50 -26.63 1.37
CA LEU A 6 -74.70 -26.54 2.59
C LEU A 6 -73.31 -26.03 2.19
N ILE A 7 -72.91 -24.84 2.65
CA ILE A 7 -71.54 -24.32 2.50
C ILE A 7 -70.77 -24.72 3.76
N LEU A 8 -69.75 -25.57 3.59
CA LEU A 8 -68.79 -25.93 4.64
C LEU A 8 -67.80 -24.76 4.85
N LEU A 9 -67.73 -24.25 6.08
CA LEU A 9 -66.70 -23.32 6.55
C LEU A 9 -65.46 -24.11 6.97
N ILE A 10 -64.35 -23.96 6.22
CA ILE A 10 -63.03 -24.45 6.60
C ILE A 10 -62.27 -23.27 7.22
N ALA A 11 -61.89 -23.39 8.50
CA ALA A 11 -61.03 -22.43 9.19
C ALA A 11 -59.55 -22.65 8.78
N PRO A 12 -58.77 -21.60 8.44
CA PRO A 12 -57.34 -21.76 8.20
C PRO A 12 -56.59 -21.70 9.54
N SER A 13 -55.94 -22.80 9.90
CA SER A 13 -54.96 -22.85 11.00
C SER A 13 -53.71 -22.05 10.60
N LEU A 14 -53.49 -20.90 11.25
CA LEU A 14 -52.24 -20.17 11.18
C LEU A 14 -51.13 -20.95 11.92
N PHE A 15 -50.25 -21.60 11.17
CA PHE A 15 -48.95 -22.03 11.67
C PHE A 15 -48.01 -20.82 11.73
N VAL A 16 -47.77 -20.31 12.94
CA VAL A 16 -46.64 -19.42 13.21
C VAL A 16 -45.39 -20.30 13.26
N LEU A 17 -44.59 -20.28 12.18
CA LEU A 17 -43.27 -20.89 12.19
C LEU A 17 -42.34 -20.06 13.10
N PRO A 18 -41.61 -20.68 14.03
CA PRO A 18 -40.66 -19.95 14.85
C PRO A 18 -39.43 -19.58 14.01
N PHE A 19 -39.20 -18.28 13.82
CA PHE A 19 -37.92 -17.71 13.37
C PHE A 19 -36.86 -17.90 14.48
N PHE A 20 -36.38 -19.12 14.70
CA PHE A 20 -35.34 -19.40 15.72
C PHE A 20 -34.08 -20.08 15.15
N ALA A 21 -33.97 -20.28 13.83
CA ALA A 21 -32.86 -21.04 13.24
C ALA A 21 -31.63 -20.20 12.82
N ASP A 22 -31.72 -18.87 12.75
CA ASP A 22 -30.64 -18.03 12.18
C ASP A 22 -29.80 -17.29 13.25
N GLN A 23 -30.33 -17.11 14.47
CA GLN A 23 -29.62 -16.40 15.53
C GLN A 23 -28.50 -17.24 16.18
N GLY A 24 -28.67 -18.56 16.28
CA GLY A 24 -27.64 -19.44 16.84
C GLY A 24 -26.38 -19.49 15.97
N HIS A 25 -26.56 -19.71 14.66
CA HIS A 25 -25.45 -19.78 13.70
C HIS A 25 -24.66 -18.47 13.57
N ALA A 26 -25.36 -17.31 13.62
CA ALA A 26 -24.72 -16.00 13.59
C ALA A 26 -23.98 -15.65 14.89
N ALA A 27 -24.51 -16.07 16.05
CA ALA A 27 -23.85 -15.91 17.34
C ALA A 27 -22.57 -16.76 17.43
N ASP A 28 -22.63 -18.02 16.99
CA ASP A 28 -21.49 -18.93 16.94
C ASP A 28 -20.38 -18.37 16.03
N LEU A 29 -20.72 -17.86 14.83
CA LEU A 29 -19.72 -17.31 13.91
C LEU A 29 -19.05 -16.03 14.46
N ARG A 30 -19.77 -15.23 15.25
CA ARG A 30 -19.21 -14.05 15.92
C ARG A 30 -18.19 -14.47 16.98
N GLU A 31 -18.54 -15.43 17.81
CA GLU A 31 -17.64 -15.96 18.84
C GLU A 31 -16.40 -16.61 18.22
N ASP A 32 -16.57 -17.36 17.13
CA ASP A 32 -15.49 -17.95 16.34
C ASP A 32 -14.53 -16.88 15.80
N ALA A 33 -15.06 -15.79 15.22
CA ALA A 33 -14.25 -14.70 14.68
C ALA A 33 -13.44 -13.99 15.79
N VAL A 34 -14.07 -13.66 16.91
CA VAL A 34 -13.40 -13.04 18.07
C VAL A 34 -12.33 -13.98 18.63
N THR A 35 -12.64 -15.27 18.76
CA THR A 35 -11.69 -16.27 19.25
C THR A 35 -10.51 -16.43 18.31
N ALA A 36 -10.73 -16.51 17.00
CA ALA A 36 -9.67 -16.57 16.01
C ALA A 36 -8.76 -15.34 16.09
N ILE A 37 -9.32 -14.12 16.12
CA ILE A 37 -8.56 -12.87 16.25
C ILE A 37 -7.68 -12.90 17.51
N ARG A 38 -8.24 -13.29 18.66
CA ARG A 38 -7.51 -13.38 19.94
C ARG A 38 -6.36 -14.38 19.89
N VAL A 39 -6.63 -15.60 19.41
CA VAL A 39 -5.63 -16.68 19.33
C VAL A 39 -4.46 -16.27 18.44
N VAL A 40 -4.74 -15.76 17.24
CA VAL A 40 -3.67 -15.37 16.29
C VAL A 40 -2.92 -14.14 16.77
N THR A 41 -3.61 -13.19 17.43
CA THR A 41 -2.94 -12.05 18.07
C THR A 41 -1.92 -12.51 19.08
N ASN A 42 -2.31 -13.42 19.97
CA ASN A 42 -1.40 -13.96 20.99
C ASN A 42 -0.20 -14.65 20.36
N TYR A 43 -0.41 -15.45 19.32
CA TYR A 43 0.70 -16.10 18.61
C TYR A 43 1.65 -15.09 17.96
N PHE A 44 1.13 -14.08 17.24
CA PHE A 44 1.99 -13.08 16.62
C PHE A 44 2.70 -12.19 17.64
N ALA A 45 2.01 -11.78 18.71
CA ALA A 45 2.59 -10.90 19.72
C ALA A 45 3.65 -11.60 20.58
N ASN A 46 3.47 -12.89 20.90
CA ASN A 46 4.34 -13.60 21.85
C ASN A 46 5.40 -14.48 21.18
N ASP A 47 5.07 -15.13 20.06
CA ASP A 47 5.97 -16.11 19.42
C ASP A 47 6.69 -15.54 18.19
N VAL A 48 6.02 -14.71 17.39
CA VAL A 48 6.54 -14.22 16.09
C VAL A 48 7.31 -12.90 16.22
N ALA A 49 6.89 -12.04 17.15
CA ALA A 49 7.42 -10.69 17.29
C ALA A 49 8.89 -10.68 17.73
N VAL A 50 9.66 -9.73 17.19
CA VAL A 50 10.97 -9.37 17.73
C VAL A 50 10.95 -7.92 18.14
N ASN A 51 11.03 -7.68 19.45
CA ASN A 51 10.87 -6.35 20.05
C ASN A 51 9.60 -5.64 19.55
N GLY A 52 8.50 -6.39 19.37
CA GLY A 52 7.24 -5.87 18.85
C GLY A 52 7.14 -5.76 17.31
N GLY A 53 8.22 -6.02 16.56
CA GLY A 53 8.22 -5.91 15.10
C GLY A 53 8.25 -7.23 14.33
N TYR A 54 8.06 -7.13 13.02
CA TYR A 54 7.75 -8.24 12.13
C TYR A 54 8.50 -8.17 10.79
N VAL A 55 8.66 -9.32 10.12
CA VAL A 55 9.19 -9.44 8.75
C VAL A 55 8.11 -9.98 7.80
N TYR A 56 8.41 -10.20 6.52
CA TYR A 56 7.40 -10.64 5.54
C TYR A 56 6.98 -12.08 5.76
N PHE A 57 7.96 -12.97 5.89
CA PHE A 57 7.75 -14.41 5.94
C PHE A 57 8.61 -15.10 6.97
N TYR A 58 8.10 -16.24 7.46
CA TYR A 58 8.75 -17.07 8.46
C TYR A 58 8.63 -18.54 8.07
N SER A 59 9.65 -19.34 8.38
CA SER A 59 9.49 -20.80 8.42
C SER A 59 8.55 -21.20 9.55
N PRO A 60 7.91 -22.40 9.49
CA PRO A 60 6.96 -22.83 10.51
C PRO A 60 7.53 -22.92 11.93
N ASP A 61 8.84 -23.10 12.06
CA ASP A 61 9.62 -23.13 13.31
C ASP A 61 10.21 -21.76 13.72
N LEU A 62 9.90 -20.72 12.94
CA LEU A 62 10.36 -19.33 13.08
C LEU A 62 11.89 -19.13 13.01
N GLN A 63 12.67 -20.17 12.71
CA GLN A 63 14.13 -20.11 12.65
C GLN A 63 14.64 -19.35 11.41
N LYS A 64 13.87 -19.38 10.32
CA LYS A 64 14.14 -18.60 9.11
C LYS A 64 13.14 -17.47 8.98
N ARG A 65 13.66 -16.29 8.69
CA ARG A 65 12.91 -15.04 8.63
C ARG A 65 13.32 -14.31 7.36
N PHE A 66 12.35 -13.72 6.67
CA PHE A 66 12.59 -13.08 5.39
C PHE A 66 11.92 -11.71 5.32
N GLY A 67 12.70 -10.71 4.97
CA GLY A 67 12.23 -9.45 4.42
C GLY A 67 12.66 -9.37 2.95
N GLU A 68 13.34 -8.30 2.58
CA GLU A 68 14.17 -8.30 1.37
C GLU A 68 15.45 -9.11 1.59
N GLY A 69 15.33 -10.43 1.37
CA GLY A 69 16.38 -11.38 1.73
C GLY A 69 16.21 -11.96 3.13
N VAL A 70 17.25 -12.64 3.62
CA VAL A 70 17.23 -13.31 4.93
C VAL A 70 17.42 -12.28 6.03
N ALA A 71 16.52 -12.28 7.01
CA ALA A 71 16.56 -11.43 8.20
C ALA A 71 17.25 -12.14 9.35
N SER A 72 18.03 -11.41 10.16
CA SER A 72 18.59 -11.92 11.41
C SER A 72 17.51 -12.05 12.51
N GLY A 73 17.87 -12.69 13.62
CA GLY A 73 17.03 -12.75 14.83
C GLY A 73 16.77 -11.38 15.46
N SER A 74 17.56 -10.35 15.15
CA SER A 74 17.44 -8.99 15.66
C SER A 74 16.79 -8.01 14.69
N GLN A 75 16.42 -8.46 13.49
CA GLN A 75 15.86 -7.59 12.44
C GLN A 75 14.34 -7.69 12.34
N ILE A 76 13.75 -6.56 11.96
CA ILE A 76 12.35 -6.39 11.56
C ILE A 76 12.31 -5.56 10.28
N TRP A 77 11.21 -5.63 9.52
CA TRP A 77 11.00 -4.84 8.32
C TRP A 77 9.98 -3.74 8.54
N VAL A 78 10.28 -2.55 8.02
CA VAL A 78 9.39 -1.40 7.97
C VAL A 78 8.59 -1.40 6.69
N GLN A 79 9.23 -1.75 5.57
CA GLN A 79 8.55 -1.90 4.28
C GLN A 79 7.36 -2.88 4.40
N PRO A 80 6.19 -2.56 3.85
CA PRO A 80 5.06 -3.48 3.80
C PRO A 80 5.41 -4.79 3.06
N PRO A 81 4.86 -5.96 3.47
CA PRO A 81 3.85 -6.15 4.52
C PRO A 81 4.46 -6.44 5.91
N GLY A 82 5.57 -5.78 6.27
CA GLY A 82 6.25 -5.96 7.56
C GLY A 82 5.53 -5.34 8.76
N THR A 83 6.31 -4.75 9.67
CA THR A 83 5.88 -4.25 10.98
C THR A 83 4.66 -3.33 10.95
N PRO A 84 4.60 -2.29 10.09
CA PRO A 84 3.47 -1.38 10.10
C PRO A 84 2.16 -2.07 9.69
N THR A 85 2.22 -2.98 8.73
CA THR A 85 1.06 -3.73 8.23
C THR A 85 0.46 -4.62 9.32
N VAL A 86 1.30 -5.33 10.07
CA VAL A 86 0.88 -6.17 11.20
C VAL A 86 0.32 -5.31 12.34
N GLY A 87 0.99 -4.20 12.68
CA GLY A 87 0.52 -3.29 13.73
C GLY A 87 -0.85 -2.66 13.42
N LEU A 88 -1.10 -2.29 12.16
CA LEU A 88 -2.40 -1.77 11.73
C LEU A 88 -3.50 -2.83 11.85
N ALA A 89 -3.20 -4.09 11.52
CA ALA A 89 -4.16 -5.19 11.71
C ALA A 89 -4.50 -5.41 13.20
N PHE A 90 -3.54 -5.26 14.12
CA PHE A 90 -3.84 -5.26 15.56
C PHE A 90 -4.74 -4.10 15.97
N LEU A 91 -4.56 -2.90 15.43
CA LEU A 91 -5.49 -1.79 15.71
C LEU A 91 -6.90 -2.06 15.20
N GLU A 92 -7.03 -2.62 13.99
CA GLU A 92 -8.33 -3.03 13.45
C GLU A 92 -9.02 -4.05 14.36
N ALA A 93 -8.26 -5.03 14.87
CA ALA A 93 -8.75 -6.00 15.85
C ALA A 93 -9.21 -5.33 17.15
N TRP A 94 -8.40 -4.42 17.71
CA TRP A 94 -8.78 -3.66 18.92
C TRP A 94 -10.07 -2.86 18.71
N GLN A 95 -10.20 -2.14 17.59
CA GLN A 95 -11.41 -1.37 17.28
C GLN A 95 -12.65 -2.25 17.14
N ALA A 96 -12.49 -3.49 16.67
CA ALA A 96 -13.59 -4.42 16.45
C ALA A 96 -14.01 -5.17 17.73
N THR A 97 -13.07 -5.48 18.64
CA THR A 97 -13.33 -6.35 19.81
C THR A 97 -13.29 -5.61 21.14
N GLY A 98 -12.60 -4.48 21.23
CA GLY A 98 -12.33 -3.76 22.47
C GLY A 98 -11.27 -4.42 23.37
N ASP A 99 -10.66 -5.54 22.96
CA ASP A 99 -9.67 -6.25 23.77
C ASP A 99 -8.32 -5.52 23.78
N ALA A 100 -7.88 -5.11 24.99
CA ALA A 100 -6.65 -4.35 25.22
C ALA A 100 -5.37 -5.10 24.81
N ALA A 101 -5.41 -6.44 24.68
CA ALA A 101 -4.27 -7.20 24.19
C ALA A 101 -3.90 -6.79 22.76
N HIS A 102 -4.88 -6.51 21.90
CA HIS A 102 -4.64 -6.05 20.54
C HIS A 102 -4.00 -4.65 20.50
N LEU A 103 -4.50 -3.70 21.29
CA LEU A 103 -3.90 -2.37 21.39
C LEU A 103 -2.47 -2.45 21.95
N THR A 104 -2.20 -3.34 22.90
CA THR A 104 -0.87 -3.58 23.44
C THR A 104 0.08 -4.08 22.34
N ALA A 105 -0.35 -5.04 21.51
CA ALA A 105 0.44 -5.54 20.39
C ALA A 105 0.68 -4.46 19.31
N ALA A 106 -0.33 -3.66 18.98
CA ALA A 106 -0.19 -2.52 18.07
C ALA A 106 0.80 -1.47 18.60
N THR A 107 0.75 -1.19 19.90
CA THR A 107 1.64 -0.25 20.58
C THR A 107 3.08 -0.74 20.54
N ALA A 108 3.31 -2.04 20.77
CA ALA A 108 4.64 -2.64 20.66
C ALA A 108 5.20 -2.52 19.23
N ALA A 109 4.37 -2.75 18.20
CA ALA A 109 4.78 -2.54 16.81
C ALA A 109 5.11 -1.06 16.51
N ALA A 110 4.33 -0.12 17.03
CA ALA A 110 4.64 1.31 16.91
C ALA A 110 5.95 1.67 17.63
N GLU A 111 6.18 1.19 18.86
CA GLU A 111 7.42 1.43 19.61
C GLU A 111 8.66 0.84 18.91
N ALA A 112 8.51 -0.30 18.23
CA ALA A 112 9.56 -0.87 17.38
C ALA A 112 9.95 0.10 16.25
N LEU A 113 8.97 0.77 15.62
CA LEU A 113 9.24 1.81 14.61
C LEU A 113 9.88 3.05 15.23
N VAL A 114 9.44 3.48 16.42
CA VAL A 114 10.07 4.59 17.15
C VAL A 114 11.55 4.30 17.42
N TYR A 115 11.90 3.06 17.78
CA TYR A 115 13.28 2.66 18.02
C TYR A 115 14.17 2.88 16.78
N GLY A 116 13.69 2.49 15.60
CA GLY A 116 14.46 2.54 14.36
C GLY A 116 14.28 3.82 13.53
N GLN A 117 13.58 4.83 14.05
CA GLN A 117 13.40 6.09 13.33
C GLN A 117 14.75 6.78 13.09
N LEU A 118 15.00 7.20 11.85
CA LEU A 118 16.26 7.79 11.40
C LEU A 118 16.39 9.25 11.81
N LYS A 119 17.62 9.74 11.93
CA LYS A 119 17.89 11.17 12.17
C LYS A 119 17.27 12.09 11.12
N SER A 120 17.13 11.62 9.88
CA SER A 120 16.44 12.33 8.79
C SER A 120 14.91 12.39 8.94
N GLY A 121 14.35 11.77 9.97
CA GLY A 121 12.97 11.93 10.42
C GLY A 121 12.02 10.80 10.04
N ALA A 122 12.36 9.94 9.07
CA ALA A 122 11.53 8.80 8.67
C ALA A 122 12.32 7.47 8.74
N TRP A 123 12.11 6.54 7.80
CA TRP A 123 12.63 5.17 7.89
C TRP A 123 13.31 4.69 6.61
N THR A 124 14.21 3.71 6.78
CA THR A 124 14.64 2.80 5.72
C THR A 124 13.84 1.49 5.80
N ASN A 125 14.07 0.58 4.86
CA ASN A 125 13.34 -0.69 4.72
C ASN A 125 13.32 -1.60 5.96
N SER A 126 14.36 -1.59 6.80
CA SER A 126 14.46 -2.47 7.97
C SER A 126 15.04 -1.78 9.21
N ILE A 127 14.82 -2.41 10.38
CA ILE A 127 15.37 -1.99 11.67
C ILE A 127 16.09 -3.19 12.27
N ASP A 128 17.34 -3.00 12.62
CA ASP A 128 18.14 -3.95 13.41
C ASP A 128 18.26 -3.43 14.84
N PHE A 129 17.89 -4.29 15.80
CA PHE A 129 18.01 -4.01 17.24
C PHE A 129 19.39 -4.37 17.81
N ASP A 130 20.21 -5.12 17.07
CA ASP A 130 21.61 -5.33 17.42
C ASP A 130 22.43 -4.10 17.01
N THR A 131 22.89 -3.33 17.98
CA THR A 131 23.71 -2.13 17.76
C THR A 131 25.04 -2.40 17.03
N ASN A 132 25.51 -3.66 17.05
CA ASN A 132 26.69 -4.11 16.29
C ASN A 132 26.33 -4.71 14.92
N GLY A 133 25.04 -4.92 14.66
CA GLY A 133 24.49 -5.44 13.41
C GLY A 133 24.37 -4.37 12.33
N GLN A 134 23.42 -4.59 11.41
CA GLN A 134 23.20 -3.73 10.24
C GLN A 134 22.25 -2.58 10.59
N THR A 135 22.65 -1.74 11.54
CA THR A 135 21.85 -0.57 11.96
C THR A 135 21.96 0.58 10.96
N SER A 136 20.93 1.42 10.94
CA SER A 136 20.96 2.75 10.31
C SER A 136 21.21 3.85 11.34
N LEU A 137 21.32 5.12 10.93
CA LEU A 137 21.58 6.22 11.86
C LEU A 137 20.30 6.62 12.63
N TYR A 138 19.98 5.88 13.68
CA TYR A 138 18.77 6.10 14.47
C TYR A 138 18.82 7.38 15.33
N ARG A 139 17.67 8.03 15.53
CA ARG A 139 17.50 9.23 16.38
C ARG A 139 17.92 9.01 17.82
N ASN A 140 17.68 7.81 18.34
CA ASN A 140 17.97 7.44 19.72
C ASN A 140 19.46 7.16 20.00
N GLY A 141 20.34 7.30 18.99
CA GLY A 141 21.78 7.07 19.13
C GLY A 141 22.21 5.60 19.16
N LYS A 142 21.28 4.65 19.01
CA LYS A 142 21.55 3.19 19.04
C LYS A 142 21.85 2.59 17.66
N GLY A 143 22.23 3.41 16.69
CA GLY A 143 22.60 2.96 15.36
C GLY A 143 23.60 3.92 14.71
N ARG A 144 24.47 3.39 13.84
CA ARG A 144 25.64 4.10 13.31
C ARG A 144 25.82 3.99 11.79
N GLY A 145 24.82 3.45 11.09
CA GLY A 145 24.87 3.27 9.63
C GLY A 145 24.41 4.49 8.85
N ARG A 146 23.80 4.25 7.69
CA ARG A 146 23.33 5.32 6.80
C ARG A 146 22.13 6.06 7.42
N ASN A 147 22.08 7.37 7.20
CA ASN A 147 20.89 8.18 7.43
C ASN A 147 20.21 8.35 6.07
N PHE A 148 19.28 7.49 5.69
CA PHE A 148 18.55 7.64 4.42
C PHE A 148 17.11 7.20 4.60
N SER A 149 16.23 8.18 4.72
CA SER A 149 14.78 7.99 4.74
C SER A 149 14.30 7.73 3.32
N THR A 150 13.32 6.84 3.15
CA THR A 150 12.79 6.48 1.83
C THR A 150 11.27 6.44 1.80
N LEU A 151 10.71 6.93 0.69
CA LEU A 151 9.32 6.77 0.30
C LEU A 151 9.11 5.56 -0.63
N ASP A 152 10.21 4.91 -1.04
CA ASP A 152 10.22 3.72 -1.89
C ASP A 152 9.44 2.58 -1.23
N ASP A 153 8.69 1.85 -2.04
CA ASP A 153 7.81 0.75 -1.64
C ASP A 153 6.84 1.08 -0.47
N GLY A 154 6.49 2.35 -0.27
CA GLY A 154 5.59 2.79 0.80
C GLY A 154 6.18 2.65 2.21
N THR A 155 7.50 2.52 2.33
CA THR A 155 8.20 2.22 3.60
C THR A 155 7.88 3.22 4.70
N SER A 156 8.26 4.50 4.53
CA SER A 156 8.03 5.52 5.55
C SER A 156 6.55 5.83 5.73
N GLN A 157 5.77 5.75 4.66
CA GLN A 157 4.34 6.04 4.63
C GLN A 157 3.57 5.07 5.52
N ALA A 158 3.85 3.77 5.42
CA ALA A 158 3.20 2.76 6.26
C ALA A 158 3.57 2.93 7.74
N ALA A 159 4.83 3.24 8.04
CA ALA A 159 5.26 3.54 9.40
C ALA A 159 4.54 4.75 10.00
N MET A 160 4.43 5.85 9.23
CA MET A 160 3.65 7.03 9.63
C MET A 160 2.20 6.67 9.89
N GLN A 161 1.56 5.90 9.00
CA GLN A 161 0.16 5.50 9.16
C GLN A 161 -0.07 4.71 10.46
N LEU A 162 0.79 3.74 10.78
CA LEU A 162 0.69 3.02 12.06
C LEU A 162 0.85 3.97 13.25
N LEU A 163 1.91 4.79 13.26
CA LEU A 163 2.18 5.68 14.39
C LEU A 163 1.01 6.65 14.63
N MET A 164 0.44 7.25 13.58
CA MET A 164 -0.69 8.17 13.70
C MET A 164 -1.94 7.49 14.27
N GLN A 165 -2.24 6.27 13.83
CA GLN A 165 -3.42 5.53 14.32
C GLN A 165 -3.23 5.06 15.76
N VAL A 166 -2.03 4.61 16.15
CA VAL A 166 -1.72 4.28 17.54
C VAL A 166 -1.73 5.51 18.42
N ASP A 167 -1.18 6.64 17.95
CA ASP A 167 -1.20 7.92 18.65
C ASP A 167 -2.64 8.36 18.96
N LYS A 168 -3.52 8.28 17.95
CA LYS A 168 -4.96 8.54 18.11
C LYS A 168 -5.62 7.56 19.08
N ALA A 169 -5.30 6.26 19.01
CA ALA A 169 -5.87 5.24 19.90
C ALA A 169 -5.48 5.47 21.38
N HIS A 170 -4.33 6.08 21.63
CA HIS A 170 -3.89 6.51 22.97
C HIS A 170 -4.31 7.94 23.32
N GLU A 171 -5.22 8.55 22.56
CA GLU A 171 -5.67 9.94 22.77
C GLU A 171 -4.50 10.93 22.86
N PHE A 172 -3.46 10.70 22.05
CA PHE A 172 -2.24 11.50 21.97
C PHE A 172 -1.40 11.53 23.27
N SER A 173 -1.65 10.61 24.21
CA SER A 173 -0.97 10.57 25.51
C SER A 173 0.35 9.80 25.50
N HIS A 174 0.59 8.94 24.50
CA HIS A 174 1.84 8.19 24.37
C HIS A 174 2.95 9.06 23.75
N ARG A 175 3.66 9.81 24.60
CA ARG A 175 4.61 10.86 24.20
C ARG A 175 5.63 10.43 23.13
N LYS A 176 6.17 9.21 23.19
CA LYS A 176 7.21 8.77 22.25
C LYS A 176 6.64 8.50 20.86
N ILE A 177 5.45 7.90 20.79
CA ILE A 177 4.76 7.63 19.53
C ILE A 177 4.30 8.96 18.91
N HIS A 178 3.71 9.84 19.73
CA HIS A 178 3.32 11.18 19.30
C HIS A 178 4.49 11.95 18.69
N GLU A 179 5.62 12.05 19.41
CA GLU A 179 6.80 12.76 18.93
C GLU A 179 7.36 12.15 17.63
N ALA A 180 7.42 10.82 17.54
CA ALA A 180 7.89 10.14 16.34
C ALA A 180 6.99 10.40 15.13
N ALA A 181 5.67 10.39 15.31
CA ALA A 181 4.70 10.72 14.27
C ALA A 181 4.88 12.16 13.78
N GLN A 182 4.97 13.14 14.70
CA GLN A 182 5.16 14.55 14.33
C GLN A 182 6.46 14.77 13.57
N VAL A 183 7.58 14.21 14.03
CA VAL A 183 8.89 14.33 13.37
C VAL A 183 8.85 13.75 11.96
N ALA A 184 8.19 12.61 11.77
CA ALA A 184 8.07 11.98 10.46
C ALA A 184 7.22 12.81 9.50
N LEU A 185 6.10 13.36 9.97
CA LEU A 185 5.23 14.21 9.18
C LEU A 185 5.90 15.53 8.81
N ASP A 186 6.64 16.14 9.73
CA ASP A 186 7.42 17.35 9.45
C ASP A 186 8.50 17.07 8.39
N ALA A 187 9.19 15.93 8.48
CA ALA A 187 10.18 15.51 7.47
C ALA A 187 9.54 15.26 6.10
N LEU A 188 8.37 14.60 6.05
CA LEU A 188 7.61 14.39 4.81
C LEU A 188 7.23 15.72 4.17
N LEU A 189 6.67 16.66 4.95
CA LEU A 189 6.27 17.97 4.45
C LEU A 189 7.47 18.79 3.95
N ALA A 190 8.60 18.74 4.65
CA ALA A 190 9.83 19.39 4.22
C ALA A 190 10.41 18.78 2.93
N ALA A 191 10.20 17.48 2.69
CA ALA A 191 10.62 16.83 1.46
C ALA A 191 9.75 17.17 0.23
N GLN A 192 8.60 17.84 0.40
CA GLN A 192 7.74 18.18 -0.72
C GLN A 192 8.31 19.37 -1.52
N PHE A 193 8.59 19.14 -2.79
CA PHE A 193 9.07 20.17 -3.69
C PHE A 193 8.05 21.30 -3.93
N SER A 194 8.55 22.42 -4.46
CA SER A 194 7.73 23.60 -4.80
C SER A 194 6.59 23.27 -5.79
N ASN A 195 6.84 22.39 -6.77
CA ASN A 195 5.83 21.94 -7.73
C ASN A 195 4.86 20.88 -7.15
N GLY A 196 5.09 20.40 -5.92
CA GLY A 196 4.27 19.42 -5.22
C GLY A 196 4.74 17.96 -5.30
N ALA A 197 5.79 17.69 -6.08
CA ALA A 197 6.42 16.37 -6.15
C ALA A 197 7.13 15.98 -4.85
N PHE A 198 7.57 14.72 -4.79
CA PHE A 198 8.43 14.19 -3.73
C PHE A 198 9.64 13.46 -4.33
N PRO A 199 10.78 13.43 -3.62
CA PRO A 199 11.91 12.58 -3.97
C PRO A 199 11.58 11.11 -3.63
N GLN A 200 12.41 10.18 -4.09
CA GLN A 200 12.32 8.79 -3.63
C GLN A 200 12.81 8.66 -2.17
N GLY A 201 13.78 9.47 -1.76
CA GLY A 201 14.31 9.47 -0.39
C GLY A 201 15.23 10.66 -0.11
N TRP A 202 15.71 10.77 1.13
CA TRP A 202 16.57 11.85 1.60
C TRP A 202 17.46 11.42 2.77
N ASP A 203 18.66 11.98 2.86
CA ASP A 203 19.62 11.75 3.93
C ASP A 203 19.60 12.79 5.04
N GLU A 204 19.19 14.01 4.73
CA GLU A 204 18.86 15.07 5.68
C GLU A 204 17.50 15.65 5.34
N THR A 205 16.81 16.26 6.31
CA THR A 205 15.53 16.92 6.04
C THR A 205 15.75 17.99 4.95
N PRO A 206 15.10 17.87 3.78
CA PRO A 206 15.46 18.70 2.64
C PRO A 206 15.31 20.20 2.92
N VAL A 207 16.31 20.98 2.52
CA VAL A 207 16.24 22.45 2.50
C VAL A 207 15.43 22.87 1.28
N ASP A 208 14.62 23.92 1.39
CA ASP A 208 13.80 24.45 0.29
C ASP A 208 14.68 24.91 -0.89
N VAL A 209 14.84 24.03 -1.88
CA VAL A 209 15.49 24.35 -3.15
C VAL A 209 14.41 24.69 -4.16
N LYS A 210 14.39 25.94 -4.61
CA LYS A 210 13.44 26.41 -5.63
C LYS A 210 13.77 25.80 -6.99
N GLN A 211 12.93 24.86 -7.40
CA GLN A 211 12.93 24.27 -8.73
C GLN A 211 11.85 24.90 -9.61
N PRO A 212 12.02 24.90 -10.95
CA PRO A 212 11.02 25.47 -11.85
C PRO A 212 9.71 24.67 -11.78
N ILE A 213 8.58 25.39 -11.76
CA ILE A 213 7.24 24.80 -11.85
C ILE A 213 6.84 24.84 -13.33
N VAL A 214 7.13 23.75 -14.03
CA VAL A 214 6.83 23.58 -15.47
C VAL A 214 6.02 22.31 -15.70
N ALA A 215 5.33 22.23 -16.84
CA ALA A 215 4.63 21.02 -17.25
C ALA A 215 5.63 19.97 -17.80
N ALA A 216 5.25 18.70 -17.71
CA ALA A 216 6.02 17.62 -18.33
C ALA A 216 6.11 17.79 -19.84
N LYS A 217 7.26 17.41 -20.39
CA LYS A 217 7.52 17.45 -21.83
C LYS A 217 8.46 16.34 -22.24
N TYR A 218 8.47 16.05 -23.54
CA TYR A 218 9.44 15.12 -24.11
C TYR A 218 10.85 15.71 -24.05
N PRO A 219 11.88 14.89 -23.77
CA PRO A 219 13.28 15.29 -23.94
C PRO A 219 13.54 15.78 -25.37
N ASP A 220 14.33 16.84 -25.49
CA ASP A 220 14.88 17.36 -26.76
C ASP A 220 16.29 16.82 -27.06
N TYR A 221 16.74 15.84 -26.27
CA TYR A 221 18.03 15.15 -26.38
C TYR A 221 17.86 13.64 -26.62
N GLU A 222 18.96 12.96 -26.97
CA GLU A 222 18.99 11.51 -27.22
C GLU A 222 18.90 10.71 -25.92
N TRP A 223 17.70 10.63 -25.36
CA TRP A 223 17.43 10.07 -24.03
C TRP A 223 17.89 8.61 -23.84
N ARG A 224 18.12 7.86 -24.92
CA ARG A 224 18.63 6.47 -24.83
C ARG A 224 20.06 6.41 -24.32
N THR A 225 20.86 7.42 -24.64
CA THR A 225 22.31 7.47 -24.34
C THR A 225 22.68 8.63 -23.42
N GLU A 226 21.87 9.69 -23.39
CA GLU A 226 22.14 10.93 -22.68
C GLU A 226 21.18 11.18 -21.51
N GLY A 227 21.47 12.21 -20.70
CA GLY A 227 20.58 12.65 -19.62
C GLY A 227 20.42 11.65 -18.46
N ARG A 228 21.38 10.72 -18.28
CA ARG A 228 21.39 9.80 -17.14
C ARG A 228 21.70 10.57 -15.85
N VAL A 229 20.81 10.46 -14.88
CA VAL A 229 21.01 10.94 -13.52
C VAL A 229 21.40 9.73 -12.67
N LYS A 230 22.56 9.79 -12.00
CA LYS A 230 22.98 8.71 -11.11
C LYS A 230 22.15 8.71 -9.83
N GLU A 231 22.01 9.88 -9.21
CA GLU A 231 21.22 10.14 -8.01
C GLU A 231 19.73 10.36 -8.37
N TYR A 232 19.13 9.44 -9.13
CA TYR A 232 17.73 9.55 -9.56
C TYR A 232 16.75 9.59 -8.38
N TRP A 233 17.16 9.15 -7.19
CA TRP A 233 16.34 9.16 -5.98
C TRP A 233 16.09 10.58 -5.44
N ASP A 234 16.86 11.58 -5.87
CA ASP A 234 16.65 13.00 -5.50
C ASP A 234 15.62 13.69 -6.42
N MET A 235 15.12 12.97 -7.44
CA MET A 235 14.27 13.49 -8.50
C MET A 235 12.78 13.24 -8.21
N TYR A 236 11.89 13.87 -8.99
CA TYR A 236 10.45 13.73 -8.81
C TYR A 236 10.01 12.30 -9.10
N THR A 237 9.50 11.62 -8.07
CA THR A 237 9.30 10.16 -8.11
C THR A 237 7.83 9.80 -7.98
N LEU A 238 7.33 9.02 -8.94
CA LEU A 238 6.04 8.33 -8.91
C LEU A 238 6.18 6.81 -8.76
N ASN A 239 7.40 6.28 -8.92
CA ASN A 239 7.72 4.87 -8.81
C ASN A 239 7.17 4.23 -7.53
N ASP A 240 6.80 2.95 -7.65
CA ASP A 240 6.35 2.11 -6.54
C ASP A 240 5.12 2.62 -5.77
N GLY A 241 4.23 3.32 -6.48
CA GLY A 241 2.95 3.79 -5.93
C GLY A 241 3.14 4.97 -4.97
N ALA A 242 4.22 5.73 -5.15
CA ALA A 242 4.55 6.86 -4.28
C ALA A 242 3.39 7.85 -4.19
N ALA A 243 2.73 8.19 -5.30
CA ALA A 243 1.62 9.13 -5.27
C ALA A 243 0.45 8.63 -4.42
N GLY A 244 0.01 7.38 -4.64
CA GLY A 244 -1.10 6.81 -3.88
C GLY A 244 -0.80 6.66 -2.39
N THR A 245 0.40 6.20 -2.04
CA THR A 245 0.80 5.98 -0.64
C THR A 245 0.98 7.30 0.11
N ILE A 246 1.60 8.31 -0.51
CA ILE A 246 1.76 9.65 0.09
C ILE A 246 0.39 10.31 0.26
N ALA A 247 -0.50 10.24 -0.74
CA ALA A 247 -1.85 10.79 -0.64
C ALA A 247 -2.63 10.17 0.52
N SER A 248 -2.57 8.84 0.69
CA SER A 248 -3.20 8.16 1.83
C SER A 248 -2.64 8.65 3.18
N THR A 249 -1.32 8.81 3.29
CA THR A 249 -0.69 9.29 4.53
C THR A 249 -1.09 10.72 4.85
N LEU A 250 -1.11 11.63 3.86
CA LEU A 250 -1.51 13.03 4.08
C LEU A 250 -3.00 13.15 4.46
N LEU A 251 -3.87 12.35 3.83
CA LEU A 251 -5.29 12.27 4.21
C LEU A 251 -5.45 11.78 5.65
N MET A 252 -4.76 10.69 6.01
CA MET A 252 -4.81 10.17 7.38
C MET A 252 -4.26 11.19 8.39
N ALA A 253 -3.18 11.90 8.06
CA ALA A 253 -2.64 12.94 8.93
C ALA A 253 -3.63 14.09 9.14
N HIS A 254 -4.36 14.48 8.09
CA HIS A 254 -5.45 15.46 8.20
C HIS A 254 -6.58 14.95 9.10
N ASP A 255 -7.04 13.71 8.92
CA ASP A 255 -8.11 13.11 9.71
C ASP A 255 -7.73 12.89 11.19
N VAL A 256 -6.47 12.62 11.48
CA VAL A 256 -5.97 12.35 12.84
C VAL A 256 -5.69 13.65 13.60
N TYR A 257 -5.04 14.64 12.97
CA TYR A 257 -4.54 15.83 13.66
C TYR A 257 -5.28 17.13 13.30
N GLY A 258 -6.15 17.12 12.29
CA GLY A 258 -6.98 18.28 11.90
C GLY A 258 -6.22 19.49 11.35
N ALA A 259 -4.93 19.36 11.04
CA ALA A 259 -4.11 20.49 10.57
C ALA A 259 -4.22 20.72 9.06
N ASP A 260 -4.43 21.97 8.67
CA ASP A 260 -4.57 22.43 7.28
C ASP A 260 -3.31 22.19 6.42
N ARG A 261 -2.13 22.08 7.05
CA ARG A 261 -0.86 21.81 6.35
C ARG A 261 -0.88 20.52 5.53
N TYR A 262 -1.61 19.50 5.98
CA TYR A 262 -1.69 18.22 5.28
C TYR A 262 -2.60 18.29 4.05
N ASP A 263 -3.74 18.99 4.14
CA ASP A 263 -4.61 19.27 2.99
C ASP A 263 -3.87 20.12 1.94
N LYS A 264 -3.14 21.16 2.36
CA LYS A 264 -2.28 21.93 1.46
C LYS A 264 -1.24 21.07 0.74
N ALA A 265 -0.55 20.20 1.46
CA ALA A 265 0.42 19.30 0.86
C ALA A 265 -0.24 18.29 -0.10
N LEU A 266 -1.41 17.76 0.25
CA LEU A 266 -2.19 16.87 -0.62
C LEU A 266 -2.59 17.55 -1.93
N ARG A 267 -3.07 18.81 -1.85
CA ARG A 267 -3.42 19.60 -3.04
C ARG A 267 -2.21 19.88 -3.92
N LYS A 268 -1.06 20.21 -3.33
CA LYS A 268 0.21 20.35 -4.05
C LYS A 268 0.59 19.05 -4.77
N LEU A 269 0.43 17.89 -4.14
CA LEU A 269 0.64 16.59 -4.81
C LEU A 269 -0.30 16.41 -6.00
N GLY A 270 -1.59 16.73 -5.85
CA GLY A 270 -2.54 16.67 -6.96
C GLY A 270 -2.20 17.63 -8.11
N ASP A 271 -1.73 18.84 -7.79
CA ASP A 271 -1.28 19.82 -8.76
C ASP A 271 -0.02 19.36 -9.51
N PHE A 272 0.93 18.72 -8.80
CA PHE A 272 2.05 18.03 -9.43
C PHE A 272 1.58 16.95 -10.41
N LEU A 273 0.63 16.10 -10.02
CA LEU A 273 0.14 15.04 -10.90
C LEU A 273 -0.50 15.60 -12.18
N ILE A 274 -1.20 16.72 -12.09
CA ILE A 274 -1.71 17.43 -13.29
C ILE A 274 -0.55 17.93 -14.15
N LEU A 275 0.47 18.57 -13.55
CA LEU A 275 1.65 19.07 -14.26
C LEU A 275 2.49 17.95 -14.89
N ALA A 276 2.54 16.79 -14.24
CA ALA A 276 3.36 15.64 -14.63
C ALA A 276 2.75 14.82 -15.77
N GLN A 277 1.48 15.03 -16.12
CA GLN A 277 0.88 14.37 -17.26
C GLN A 277 1.66 14.74 -18.53
N MET A 278 2.20 13.73 -19.22
CA MET A 278 2.90 13.93 -20.48
C MET A 278 1.94 14.52 -21.53
N PRO A 279 2.44 15.35 -22.47
CA PRO A 279 1.59 15.87 -23.53
C PRO A 279 1.18 14.77 -24.52
N ALA A 280 0.26 15.11 -25.43
CA ALA A 280 -0.03 14.25 -26.57
C ALA A 280 1.27 13.89 -27.34
N PRO A 281 1.41 12.67 -27.88
CA PRO A 281 0.35 11.66 -28.02
C PRO A 281 0.16 10.70 -26.83
N GLN A 282 0.89 10.85 -25.72
CA GLN A 282 0.83 9.91 -24.59
C GLN A 282 0.41 10.57 -23.27
N PRO A 283 -0.86 10.97 -23.10
CA PRO A 283 -1.34 11.72 -21.94
C PRO A 283 -1.40 10.89 -20.64
N ALA A 284 -0.25 10.45 -20.15
CA ALA A 284 -0.07 9.57 -18.99
C ALA A 284 1.24 9.94 -18.25
N TRP A 285 1.74 9.07 -17.36
CA TRP A 285 2.85 9.41 -16.45
C TRP A 285 4.05 8.47 -16.59
N ALA A 286 5.25 8.99 -16.33
CA ALA A 286 6.50 8.25 -16.19
C ALA A 286 6.76 7.88 -14.73
N GLN A 287 7.74 7.00 -14.50
CA GLN A 287 8.14 6.63 -13.13
C GLN A 287 8.88 7.78 -12.40
N GLN A 288 9.75 8.49 -13.10
CA GLN A 288 10.56 9.57 -12.55
C GLN A 288 10.72 10.71 -13.55
N TYR A 289 10.82 11.94 -13.03
CA TYR A 289 11.05 13.14 -13.81
C TYR A 289 12.21 13.96 -13.25
N SER A 290 13.00 14.59 -14.13
CA SER A 290 13.99 15.59 -13.74
C SER A 290 13.32 16.85 -13.14
N TYR A 291 14.11 17.74 -12.56
CA TYR A 291 13.63 19.06 -12.12
C TYR A 291 13.07 19.94 -13.25
N THR A 292 13.38 19.62 -14.51
CA THR A 292 12.79 20.28 -15.69
C THR A 292 11.64 19.50 -16.32
N MET A 293 11.11 18.49 -15.61
CA MET A 293 9.94 17.69 -15.98
C MET A 293 10.09 16.88 -17.28
N HIS A 294 11.31 16.40 -17.55
CA HIS A 294 11.53 15.33 -18.53
C HIS A 294 11.47 13.97 -17.84
N PRO A 295 10.85 12.94 -18.43
CA PRO A 295 11.08 11.56 -18.00
C PRO A 295 12.58 11.26 -17.99
N ILE A 296 13.07 10.59 -16.95
CA ILE A 296 14.48 10.24 -16.79
C ILE A 296 14.70 8.74 -16.58
N TRP A 297 15.94 8.31 -16.71
CA TRP A 297 16.37 6.99 -16.25
C TRP A 297 16.34 6.95 -14.71
N ALA A 298 15.91 5.82 -14.17
CA ALA A 298 16.24 5.45 -12.81
C ALA A 298 17.35 4.40 -12.80
N ARG A 299 17.03 3.16 -12.40
CA ARG A 299 18.00 2.05 -12.50
C ARG A 299 18.33 1.80 -13.97
N LYS A 300 19.45 1.09 -14.22
CA LYS A 300 19.92 0.73 -15.58
C LYS A 300 18.90 -0.02 -16.47
N PHE A 301 17.81 -0.50 -15.89
CA PHE A 301 16.74 -1.23 -16.55
C PHE A 301 15.37 -0.51 -16.49
N GLU A 302 15.38 0.77 -16.11
CA GLU A 302 14.20 1.63 -15.98
C GLU A 302 14.44 2.89 -16.82
N PRO A 303 14.07 2.85 -18.12
CA PRO A 303 14.33 3.93 -19.05
C PRO A 303 13.31 5.07 -18.92
N PRO A 304 13.63 6.28 -19.44
CA PRO A 304 12.67 7.33 -19.71
C PRO A 304 11.54 6.77 -20.60
N ALA A 305 10.34 6.67 -20.04
CA ALA A 305 9.20 6.09 -20.70
C ALA A 305 7.91 6.49 -19.98
N VAL A 306 6.79 6.45 -20.71
CA VAL A 306 5.48 6.41 -20.06
C VAL A 306 5.31 5.04 -19.41
N ALA A 307 4.85 5.01 -18.16
CA ALA A 307 4.85 3.83 -17.32
C ALA A 307 3.42 3.38 -16.98
N GLY A 308 3.08 2.13 -17.34
CA GLY A 308 1.71 1.63 -17.27
C GLY A 308 1.14 1.53 -15.85
N ARG A 309 1.95 1.14 -14.86
CA ARG A 309 1.49 1.03 -13.45
C ARG A 309 1.43 2.38 -12.76
N GLU A 310 2.44 3.23 -12.91
CA GLU A 310 2.49 4.56 -12.29
C GLU A 310 1.41 5.48 -12.86
N SER A 311 1.04 5.29 -14.13
CA SER A 311 -0.10 6.00 -14.71
C SER A 311 -1.44 5.60 -14.08
N GLN A 312 -1.63 4.31 -13.77
CA GLN A 312 -2.83 3.84 -13.07
C GLN A 312 -2.87 4.36 -11.63
N ASP A 313 -1.74 4.38 -10.91
CA ASP A 313 -1.62 4.97 -9.57
C ASP A 313 -1.91 6.47 -9.57
N ALA A 314 -1.38 7.21 -10.55
CA ALA A 314 -1.66 8.64 -10.69
C ALA A 314 -3.15 8.93 -10.93
N ILE A 315 -3.81 8.14 -11.80
CA ILE A 315 -5.26 8.25 -12.04
C ILE A 315 -6.05 7.99 -10.75
N ALA A 316 -5.76 6.88 -10.07
CA ALA A 316 -6.42 6.53 -8.81
C ALA A 316 -6.21 7.62 -7.74
N THR A 317 -4.98 8.16 -7.65
CA THR A 317 -4.63 9.21 -6.69
C THR A 317 -5.36 10.51 -6.98
N LEU A 318 -5.45 10.93 -8.24
CA LEU A 318 -6.20 12.12 -8.63
C LEU A 318 -7.69 12.00 -8.30
N MET A 319 -8.29 10.82 -8.52
CA MET A 319 -9.67 10.55 -8.11
C MET A 319 -9.83 10.56 -6.59
N ARG A 320 -8.86 10.03 -5.83
CA ARG A 320 -8.86 10.09 -4.37
C ARG A 320 -8.77 11.53 -3.85
N ILE A 321 -7.91 12.37 -4.44
CA ILE A 321 -7.80 13.79 -4.10
C ILE A 321 -9.08 14.52 -4.48
N TYR A 322 -9.71 14.19 -5.61
CA TYR A 322 -11.02 14.72 -5.97
C TYR A 322 -12.08 14.41 -4.90
N ILE A 323 -12.17 13.16 -4.46
CA ILE A 323 -13.10 12.74 -3.40
C ILE A 323 -12.85 13.55 -2.12
N ALA A 324 -11.60 13.74 -1.72
CA ALA A 324 -11.25 14.46 -0.50
C ALA A 324 -11.49 15.98 -0.56
N THR A 325 -11.36 16.58 -1.75
CA THR A 325 -11.32 18.04 -1.89
C THR A 325 -12.54 18.64 -2.60
N GLY A 326 -13.29 17.83 -3.37
CA GLY A 326 -14.36 18.29 -4.26
C GLY A 326 -13.89 19.10 -5.47
N HIS A 327 -12.59 19.21 -5.74
CA HIS A 327 -12.07 20.09 -6.79
C HIS A 327 -11.98 19.38 -8.14
N ASP A 328 -12.90 19.70 -9.08
CA ASP A 328 -12.99 19.09 -10.42
C ASP A 328 -11.69 19.11 -11.24
N LYS A 329 -10.75 20.03 -10.94
CA LYS A 329 -9.45 20.10 -11.64
C LYS A 329 -8.70 18.77 -11.62
N TYR A 330 -8.85 17.97 -10.56
CA TYR A 330 -8.16 16.68 -10.45
C TYR A 330 -8.74 15.60 -11.36
N LEU A 331 -9.99 15.74 -11.82
CA LEU A 331 -10.60 14.82 -12.78
C LEU A 331 -10.24 15.13 -14.25
N LYS A 332 -9.81 16.37 -14.55
CA LYS A 332 -9.51 16.82 -15.92
C LYS A 332 -8.52 15.91 -16.69
N PRO A 333 -7.37 15.48 -16.14
CA PRO A 333 -6.42 14.65 -16.88
C PRO A 333 -6.87 13.19 -17.06
N VAL A 334 -7.82 12.70 -16.25
CA VAL A 334 -8.14 11.28 -16.11
C VAL A 334 -8.70 10.67 -17.40
N GLY A 335 -9.63 11.35 -18.07
CA GLY A 335 -10.30 10.81 -19.26
C GLY A 335 -9.32 10.51 -20.42
N ALA A 336 -8.42 11.45 -20.72
CA ALA A 336 -7.42 11.28 -21.77
C ALA A 336 -6.42 10.18 -21.43
N ALA A 337 -6.01 10.09 -20.16
CA ALA A 337 -5.09 9.05 -19.70
C ALA A 337 -5.69 7.64 -19.80
N LEU A 338 -6.94 7.46 -19.38
CA LEU A 338 -7.65 6.19 -19.50
C LEU A 338 -7.79 5.75 -20.96
N GLN A 339 -8.15 6.68 -21.86
CA GLN A 339 -8.23 6.38 -23.29
C GLN A 339 -6.87 5.92 -23.83
N TYR A 340 -5.79 6.62 -23.48
CA TYR A 340 -4.44 6.26 -23.88
C TYR A 340 -4.03 4.87 -23.37
N LEU A 341 -4.22 4.59 -22.08
CA LEU A 341 -3.85 3.29 -21.50
C LEU A 341 -4.64 2.14 -22.12
N LYS A 342 -5.95 2.31 -22.33
CA LYS A 342 -6.79 1.33 -23.02
C LYS A 342 -6.31 1.04 -24.44
N SER A 343 -5.94 2.08 -25.19
CA SER A 343 -5.38 1.91 -26.53
C SER A 343 -3.99 1.26 -26.55
N SER A 344 -3.30 1.28 -25.41
CA SER A 344 -1.95 0.74 -25.23
C SER A 344 -1.94 -0.71 -24.72
N ALA A 345 -3.10 -1.33 -24.52
CA ALA A 345 -3.21 -2.71 -24.04
C ALA A 345 -2.46 -3.71 -24.95
N LEU A 346 -1.74 -4.63 -24.33
CA LEU A 346 -1.06 -5.73 -25.00
C LEU A 346 -2.09 -6.79 -25.47
N PRO A 347 -1.72 -7.69 -26.40
CA PRO A 347 -2.64 -8.73 -26.88
C PRO A 347 -3.20 -9.66 -25.79
N ASP A 348 -2.51 -9.79 -24.66
CA ASP A 348 -2.94 -10.57 -23.50
C ASP A 348 -3.76 -9.76 -22.48
N GLY A 349 -4.17 -8.54 -22.83
CA GLY A 349 -4.98 -7.63 -22.02
C GLY A 349 -4.19 -6.83 -20.99
N ARG A 350 -2.92 -7.17 -20.72
CA ARG A 350 -2.06 -6.44 -19.77
C ARG A 350 -1.55 -5.13 -20.34
N LEU A 351 -0.89 -4.33 -19.50
CA LEU A 351 -0.10 -3.18 -19.96
C LEU A 351 1.39 -3.51 -19.93
N SER A 352 2.16 -2.91 -20.84
CA SER A 352 3.61 -2.88 -20.70
C SER A 352 3.99 -2.04 -19.49
N ARG A 353 5.06 -2.42 -18.79
CA ARG A 353 5.65 -1.58 -17.75
C ARG A 353 6.09 -0.23 -18.32
N TYR A 354 6.67 -0.23 -19.53
CA TYR A 354 7.15 0.95 -20.22
C TYR A 354 6.65 1.03 -21.66
N TYR A 355 6.29 2.24 -22.08
CA TYR A 355 6.01 2.60 -23.46
C TYR A 355 7.02 3.66 -23.90
N GLU A 356 7.68 3.39 -25.02
CA GLU A 356 8.64 4.29 -25.61
C GLU A 356 8.04 5.67 -25.86
N LEU A 357 8.81 6.71 -25.52
CA LEU A 357 8.41 8.10 -25.72
C LEU A 357 8.07 8.36 -27.20
N GLN A 358 6.96 9.04 -27.43
CA GLN A 358 6.37 9.43 -28.72
C GLN A 358 5.83 8.28 -29.58
N THR A 359 6.56 7.18 -29.73
CA THR A 359 6.16 6.07 -30.63
C THR A 359 5.11 5.15 -30.02
N ASN A 360 4.97 5.17 -28.69
CA ASN A 360 4.09 4.31 -27.92
C ASN A 360 4.36 2.80 -28.03
N ARG A 361 5.53 2.39 -28.52
CA ARG A 361 5.88 0.98 -28.61
C ARG A 361 6.17 0.42 -27.21
N PRO A 362 5.65 -0.77 -26.84
CA PRO A 362 6.08 -1.45 -25.63
C PRO A 362 7.60 -1.56 -25.58
N LEU A 363 8.20 -1.05 -24.51
CA LEU A 363 9.64 -0.95 -24.34
C LEU A 363 10.08 -1.85 -23.19
N TYR A 364 11.13 -2.62 -23.43
CA TYR A 364 11.66 -3.57 -22.46
C TYR A 364 13.18 -3.49 -22.39
N MET A 365 13.75 -4.34 -21.54
CA MET A 365 15.19 -4.60 -21.53
C MET A 365 15.46 -6.07 -21.78
N GLN A 366 16.52 -6.34 -22.55
CA GLN A 366 17.20 -7.62 -22.53
C GLN A 366 18.45 -7.51 -21.65
N ARG A 367 18.92 -8.65 -21.13
CA ARG A 367 20.09 -8.70 -20.25
C ARG A 367 21.08 -9.75 -20.73
N SER A 368 22.33 -9.33 -20.95
CA SER A 368 23.47 -10.23 -21.17
C SER A 368 24.48 -10.01 -20.05
N GLY A 369 24.65 -11.01 -19.18
CA GLY A 369 25.49 -10.88 -17.98
C GLY A 369 25.02 -9.74 -17.06
N LYS A 370 25.83 -8.68 -16.93
CA LYS A 370 25.50 -7.47 -16.14
C LYS A 370 24.97 -6.31 -16.97
N VAL A 371 25.01 -6.42 -18.29
CA VAL A 371 24.64 -5.39 -19.26
C VAL A 371 23.16 -5.50 -19.60
N TYR A 372 22.47 -4.37 -19.58
CA TYR A 372 21.09 -4.23 -20.03
C TYR A 372 21.07 -3.41 -21.30
N SER A 373 20.24 -3.79 -22.26
CA SER A 373 20.01 -3.02 -23.48
C SER A 373 18.51 -2.97 -23.80
N LEU A 374 18.09 -1.86 -24.39
CA LEU A 374 16.71 -1.64 -24.81
C LEU A 374 16.31 -2.68 -25.86
N THR A 375 15.08 -3.15 -25.80
CA THR A 375 14.49 -4.04 -26.79
C THR A 375 12.98 -3.82 -26.87
N TYR A 376 12.38 -4.17 -28.00
CA TYR A 376 10.92 -4.28 -28.16
C TYR A 376 10.45 -5.74 -28.15
N ASP A 377 11.39 -6.68 -28.05
CA ASP A 377 11.13 -8.12 -27.99
C ASP A 377 10.93 -8.56 -26.53
N ASP A 378 9.78 -9.15 -26.24
CA ASP A 378 9.39 -9.64 -24.91
C ASP A 378 9.64 -11.15 -24.72
N SER A 379 10.27 -11.83 -25.68
CA SER A 379 10.53 -13.28 -25.62
C SER A 379 11.62 -13.67 -24.60
N ARG A 380 12.52 -12.75 -24.24
CA ARG A 380 13.69 -13.01 -23.37
C ARG A 380 13.89 -11.96 -22.28
N LEU A 381 12.81 -11.65 -21.57
CA LEU A 381 12.84 -10.63 -20.53
C LEU A 381 13.52 -11.11 -19.24
N PRO A 382 14.26 -10.23 -18.53
CA PRO A 382 14.85 -10.55 -17.25
C PRO A 382 13.80 -10.91 -16.20
N LYS A 383 13.84 -12.15 -15.72
CA LYS A 383 12.81 -12.76 -14.84
C LYS A 383 12.63 -12.10 -13.46
N HIS A 384 13.60 -11.32 -12.99
CA HIS A 384 13.57 -10.68 -11.68
C HIS A 384 12.75 -9.37 -11.65
N TYR A 385 12.21 -8.94 -12.80
CA TYR A 385 11.51 -7.67 -12.94
C TYR A 385 10.15 -7.86 -13.63
N GLY A 386 9.15 -7.06 -13.22
CA GLY A 386 7.80 -7.12 -13.76
C GLY A 386 7.68 -6.23 -14.99
N TRP A 387 7.78 -6.81 -16.18
CA TRP A 387 7.77 -6.06 -17.45
C TRP A 387 6.39 -5.83 -18.03
N LYS A 388 5.40 -6.59 -17.55
CA LYS A 388 3.99 -6.45 -17.90
C LYS A 388 3.21 -6.40 -16.61
N VAL A 389 2.28 -5.46 -16.52
CA VAL A 389 1.51 -5.18 -15.31
C VAL A 389 0.03 -5.44 -15.57
N GLU A 390 -0.69 -5.69 -14.49
CA GLU A 390 -2.15 -5.79 -14.55
C GLU A 390 -2.76 -4.51 -15.13
N ASN A 391 -3.87 -4.69 -15.86
CA ASN A 391 -4.61 -3.63 -16.51
C ASN A 391 -5.94 -3.44 -15.78
N GLN A 392 -6.02 -2.39 -14.97
CA GLN A 392 -7.18 -2.00 -14.17
C GLN A 392 -7.95 -0.82 -14.81
N THR A 393 -7.76 -0.60 -16.12
CA THR A 393 -8.34 0.58 -16.79
C THR A 393 -9.86 0.53 -16.86
N ASP A 394 -10.48 -0.64 -16.77
CA ASP A 394 -11.93 -0.77 -16.73
C ASP A 394 -12.51 -0.40 -15.37
N GLU A 395 -11.89 -0.86 -14.28
CA GLU A 395 -12.24 -0.48 -12.91
C GLU A 395 -12.05 1.03 -12.70
N LEU A 396 -10.91 1.57 -13.12
CA LEU A 396 -10.64 3.01 -13.04
C LEU A 396 -11.60 3.82 -13.93
N GLN A 397 -11.99 3.30 -15.09
CA GLN A 397 -12.97 3.93 -15.96
C GLN A 397 -14.36 3.96 -15.31
N ALA A 398 -14.77 2.86 -14.67
CA ALA A 398 -16.04 2.79 -13.95
C ALA A 398 -16.07 3.81 -12.81
N GLU A 399 -15.01 3.87 -12.01
CA GLU A 399 -14.88 4.84 -10.91
C GLU A 399 -14.90 6.29 -11.41
N TYR A 400 -14.18 6.58 -12.49
CA TYR A 400 -14.19 7.92 -13.09
C TYR A 400 -15.59 8.34 -13.56
N GLN A 401 -16.33 7.44 -14.22
CA GLN A 401 -17.71 7.75 -14.64
C GLN A 401 -18.65 7.90 -13.44
N ARG A 402 -18.47 7.09 -12.40
CA ARG A 402 -19.21 7.21 -11.14
C ARG A 402 -18.98 8.59 -10.52
N LEU A 403 -17.73 9.03 -10.38
CA LEU A 403 -17.38 10.34 -9.83
C LEU A 403 -17.93 11.49 -10.67
N LYS A 404 -17.89 11.39 -11.99
CA LYS A 404 -18.52 12.38 -12.88
C LYS A 404 -20.03 12.49 -12.69
N LYS A 405 -20.70 11.39 -12.36
CA LYS A 405 -22.17 11.33 -12.22
C LYS A 405 -22.63 11.68 -10.81
N ALA A 406 -21.96 11.16 -9.79
CA ALA A 406 -22.35 11.25 -8.38
C ALA A 406 -21.59 12.33 -7.60
N GLY A 407 -20.58 12.95 -8.21
CA GLY A 407 -19.69 13.91 -7.54
C GLY A 407 -18.64 13.24 -6.65
N ALA A 408 -18.00 14.05 -5.81
CA ALA A 408 -16.93 13.66 -4.88
C ALA A 408 -17.44 12.85 -3.67
N VAL A 409 -18.24 11.81 -3.93
CA VAL A 409 -18.76 10.90 -2.91
C VAL A 409 -17.89 9.65 -2.87
N ARG A 410 -17.43 9.25 -1.70
CA ARG A 410 -16.71 7.98 -1.51
C ARG A 410 -17.69 6.82 -1.64
N GLU A 411 -17.31 5.78 -2.38
CA GLU A 411 -18.08 4.54 -2.40
C GLU A 411 -17.95 3.82 -1.03
N PRO A 412 -19.05 3.28 -0.46
CA PRO A 412 -18.94 2.46 0.73
C PRO A 412 -18.05 1.24 0.45
N GLU A 413 -17.26 0.84 1.45
CA GLU A 413 -16.44 -0.36 1.34
C GLU A 413 -17.31 -1.60 1.16
N SER A 414 -16.83 -2.54 0.33
CA SER A 414 -17.46 -3.85 0.16
C SER A 414 -17.58 -4.55 1.51
N LYS A 415 -18.78 -5.05 1.81
CA LYS A 415 -19.02 -5.83 3.02
C LYS A 415 -18.33 -7.18 2.95
N VAL A 416 -17.84 -7.64 4.10
CA VAL A 416 -17.25 -8.97 4.23
C VAL A 416 -18.40 -9.96 4.45
N SER A 417 -18.41 -11.09 3.75
CA SER A 417 -19.52 -12.05 3.87
C SER A 417 -19.29 -13.06 5.00
N ASP A 418 -20.36 -13.66 5.53
CA ASP A 418 -20.26 -14.76 6.50
C ASP A 418 -19.48 -15.96 5.91
N ALA A 419 -19.56 -16.18 4.60
CA ALA A 419 -18.81 -17.22 3.90
C ALA A 419 -17.29 -16.93 3.91
N ASP A 420 -16.88 -15.67 3.79
CA ASP A 420 -15.48 -15.27 3.91
C ASP A 420 -14.94 -15.52 5.32
N VAL A 421 -15.71 -15.14 6.34
CA VAL A 421 -15.35 -15.37 7.74
C VAL A 421 -15.21 -16.86 8.02
N GLN A 422 -16.21 -17.67 7.64
CA GLN A 422 -16.14 -19.13 7.81
C GLN A 422 -14.92 -19.73 7.12
N ARG A 423 -14.60 -19.28 5.91
CA ARG A 423 -13.40 -19.73 5.17
C ARG A 423 -12.12 -19.35 5.92
N ILE A 424 -12.00 -18.12 6.39
CA ILE A 424 -10.82 -17.65 7.14
C ILE A 424 -10.64 -18.46 8.42
N VAL A 425 -11.70 -18.59 9.24
CA VAL A 425 -11.66 -19.31 10.51
C VAL A 425 -11.30 -20.79 10.29
N ARG A 426 -11.90 -21.47 9.31
CA ARG A 426 -11.64 -22.90 9.02
C ARG A 426 -10.21 -23.20 8.60
N THR A 427 -9.49 -22.22 8.06
CA THR A 427 -8.08 -22.40 7.64
C THR A 427 -7.07 -22.16 8.76
N LEU A 428 -7.55 -21.83 9.96
CA LEU A 428 -6.70 -21.66 11.12
C LEU A 428 -6.23 -23.02 11.64
N ASP A 429 -4.91 -23.20 11.78
CA ASP A 429 -4.39 -24.44 12.34
C ASP A 429 -4.53 -24.51 13.88
N LYS A 430 -4.24 -25.68 14.45
CA LYS A 430 -4.33 -25.92 15.91
C LYS A 430 -3.38 -25.05 16.75
N SER A 431 -2.37 -24.46 16.12
CA SER A 431 -1.40 -23.56 16.77
C SER A 431 -1.79 -22.10 16.61
N GLY A 432 -2.95 -21.79 16.01
CA GLY A 432 -3.39 -20.41 15.81
C GLY A 432 -2.70 -19.71 14.66
N ARG A 433 -2.42 -20.42 13.55
CA ARG A 433 -1.69 -19.88 12.40
C ARG A 433 -2.47 -20.07 11.11
N TRP A 434 -2.37 -19.09 10.20
CA TRP A 434 -2.72 -19.26 8.80
C TRP A 434 -1.45 -19.55 7.98
N MET A 435 -1.21 -20.84 7.75
CA MET A 435 -0.08 -21.29 6.95
C MET A 435 -0.35 -21.11 5.46
N SER A 436 0.64 -20.60 4.74
CA SER A 436 0.64 -20.51 3.28
C SER A 436 1.55 -21.58 2.71
N ARG A 437 1.31 -21.94 1.45
CA ARG A 437 2.14 -22.90 0.70
C ARG A 437 2.66 -22.24 -0.56
N PHE A 438 3.95 -22.41 -0.84
CA PHE A 438 4.56 -21.83 -2.04
C PHE A 438 4.19 -22.64 -3.28
N ASP A 439 3.60 -21.99 -4.28
CA ASP A 439 3.11 -22.60 -5.52
C ASP A 439 3.87 -22.09 -6.77
N GLY A 440 4.97 -21.36 -6.57
CA GLY A 440 5.76 -20.76 -7.63
C GLY A 440 5.39 -19.31 -7.94
N GLN A 441 4.45 -18.73 -7.19
CA GLN A 441 4.10 -17.31 -7.29
C GLN A 441 5.30 -16.38 -7.01
N ARG A 442 5.25 -15.16 -7.57
CA ARG A 442 6.22 -14.13 -7.18
C ARG A 442 5.85 -13.55 -5.83
N LEU A 443 6.75 -13.65 -4.86
CA LEU A 443 6.61 -13.06 -3.53
C LEU A 443 7.49 -11.81 -3.40
N VAL A 444 7.03 -10.85 -2.58
CA VAL A 444 7.82 -9.67 -2.18
C VAL A 444 9.13 -10.10 -1.52
N GLY A 445 10.22 -9.35 -1.70
CA GLY A 445 11.54 -9.74 -1.20
C GLY A 445 12.18 -10.98 -1.87
N GLN A 446 11.46 -11.65 -2.77
CA GLN A 446 11.91 -12.81 -3.55
C GLN A 446 12.62 -13.90 -2.72
N PRO A 447 12.00 -14.40 -1.62
CA PRO A 447 12.55 -15.51 -0.84
C PRO A 447 12.68 -16.77 -1.70
N LYS A 448 13.67 -17.61 -1.37
CA LYS A 448 13.93 -18.87 -2.09
C LYS A 448 13.21 -20.05 -1.44
N PHE A 449 11.88 -20.04 -1.49
CA PHE A 449 11.08 -21.20 -1.07
C PHE A 449 11.10 -22.31 -2.12
N ARG A 450 11.01 -23.56 -1.66
CA ARG A 450 10.79 -24.73 -2.51
C ARG A 450 9.31 -24.85 -2.85
N MET A 451 8.97 -25.47 -3.98
CA MET A 451 7.58 -25.83 -4.27
C MET A 451 7.01 -26.63 -3.09
N ASP A 452 5.78 -26.31 -2.73
CA ASP A 452 5.05 -26.87 -1.58
C ASP A 452 5.64 -26.57 -0.20
N GLU A 453 6.66 -25.73 -0.08
CA GLU A 453 7.18 -25.29 1.22
C GLU A 453 6.14 -24.44 1.94
N GLU A 454 5.88 -24.79 3.20
CA GLU A 454 4.97 -24.05 4.06
C GLU A 454 5.68 -22.87 4.72
N TYR A 455 4.99 -21.74 4.80
CA TYR A 455 5.50 -20.53 5.42
C TYR A 455 4.38 -19.73 6.09
N LEU A 456 4.73 -18.97 7.12
CA LEU A 456 3.86 -17.97 7.71
C LEU A 456 4.07 -16.64 6.98
N SER A 457 2.99 -15.89 6.74
CA SER A 457 3.02 -14.60 6.04
C SER A 457 2.34 -13.50 6.87
N SER A 458 3.06 -12.41 7.08
CA SER A 458 2.52 -11.20 7.73
C SER A 458 1.40 -10.56 6.91
N GLU A 459 1.43 -10.69 5.58
CA GLU A 459 0.35 -10.22 4.70
C GLU A 459 -0.93 -11.04 4.90
N VAL A 460 -0.81 -12.38 4.96
CA VAL A 460 -1.97 -13.26 5.16
C VAL A 460 -2.57 -13.05 6.54
N PHE A 461 -1.73 -12.92 7.57
CA PHE A 461 -2.16 -12.53 8.91
C PHE A 461 -2.95 -11.22 8.87
N SER A 462 -2.37 -10.16 8.31
CA SER A 462 -2.95 -8.83 8.37
C SER A 462 -4.25 -8.77 7.58
N ARG A 463 -4.30 -9.37 6.38
CA ARG A 463 -5.51 -9.45 5.56
C ARG A 463 -6.64 -10.17 6.29
N ASN A 464 -6.36 -11.32 6.90
CA ASN A 464 -7.39 -12.11 7.57
C ASN A 464 -7.90 -11.42 8.84
N ILE A 465 -7.01 -10.86 9.68
CA ILE A 465 -7.41 -10.09 10.86
C ILE A 465 -8.26 -8.89 10.46
N THR A 466 -7.84 -8.11 9.47
CA THR A 466 -8.60 -6.96 8.99
C THR A 466 -9.98 -7.40 8.47
N ALA A 467 -10.07 -8.47 7.68
CA ALA A 467 -11.36 -8.97 7.17
C ALA A 467 -12.31 -9.41 8.30
N LEU A 468 -11.81 -10.17 9.29
CA LEU A 468 -12.60 -10.57 10.46
C LEU A 468 -13.05 -9.34 11.27
N SER A 469 -12.15 -8.37 11.46
CA SER A 469 -12.43 -7.14 12.23
C SER A 469 -13.45 -6.24 11.53
N GLN A 470 -13.34 -6.09 10.21
CA GLN A 470 -14.31 -5.36 9.39
C GLN A 470 -15.68 -6.03 9.44
N TRP A 471 -15.74 -7.36 9.34
CA TRP A 471 -16.99 -8.10 9.47
C TRP A 471 -17.65 -7.90 10.84
N LEU A 472 -16.87 -7.91 11.93
CA LEU A 472 -17.37 -7.64 13.28
C LEU A 472 -17.94 -6.22 13.42
N LYS A 473 -17.28 -5.22 12.83
CA LYS A 473 -17.72 -3.80 12.84
C LYS A 473 -18.98 -3.54 11.99
N GLN A 474 -19.30 -4.42 11.04
CA GLN A 474 -20.50 -4.29 10.20
C GLN A 474 -21.81 -4.65 10.92
N ARG A 475 -21.74 -5.15 12.17
CA ARG A 475 -22.85 -5.79 12.87
C ARG A 475 -23.24 -5.11 14.17
#